data_AF-A0A935D309-F1
#
_entry.id   AF-A0A935D309-F1
#
_cell.length_a   1.000
_cell.length_b   1.000
_cell.length_c   1.000
_cell.angle_alpha   90.00
_cell.angle_beta   90.00
_cell.angle_gamma   90.00
#
_symmetry.space_group_name_H-M   'P 1'
#
loop_
_entity.id
_entity.type
_entity.pdbx_description
1 polymer ?
#
loop_
_entity_poly.entity_id
_entity_poly.type
_entity_poly.pdbx_seq_one_letter_code
_entity_poly.pdbx_strand_id
1 'polypeptide(L)'
;MSDAAPDPNDSPGPSIDAEAHPAPGSADALFEALWAKVLGSWDDDKPHAAVLEYALRSERLPDLAGRYRAQLTVEGHEARAQKRLDAIVAAATQLLFAQRAPRREKAPWQLTVGVGLVCVVVLVWLAFKVLR
;
A
#
# COMPACT_ATOMS: atom_id res chain seq x y z
N MET A 1 -34.86 -55.61 22.58
CA MET A 1 -34.71 -54.52 21.61
C MET A 1 -33.61 -53.63 22.13
N SER A 2 -32.41 -53.83 21.57
CA SER A 2 -31.25 -52.95 21.73
C SER A 2 -31.48 -51.65 20.93
N ASP A 3 -30.57 -50.68 21.13
CA ASP A 3 -30.49 -49.32 20.55
C ASP A 3 -31.07 -48.21 21.44
N ALA A 4 -30.41 -47.08 21.71
CA ALA A 4 -29.14 -46.56 21.22
C ALA A 4 -28.51 -45.65 22.29
N ALA A 5 -27.18 -45.63 22.35
CA ALA A 5 -26.39 -44.71 23.17
C ALA A 5 -26.60 -43.25 22.73
N PRO A 6 -26.46 -42.25 23.63
CA PRO A 6 -26.42 -40.86 23.23
C PRO A 6 -25.14 -40.58 22.43
N ASP A 7 -25.31 -40.03 21.23
CA ASP A 7 -24.23 -39.65 20.32
C ASP A 7 -23.36 -38.54 20.96
N PRO A 8 -22.05 -38.73 21.17
CA PRO A 8 -21.18 -37.71 21.77
C PRO A 8 -20.79 -36.59 20.81
N ASN A 9 -21.44 -36.49 19.64
CA ASN A 9 -21.07 -35.58 18.56
C ASN A 9 -22.06 -34.42 18.35
N ASP A 10 -22.94 -34.17 19.32
CA ASP A 10 -23.73 -32.94 19.40
C ASP A 10 -22.85 -31.79 19.90
N SER A 11 -21.81 -31.49 19.13
CA SER A 11 -21.07 -30.23 19.23
C SER A 11 -21.82 -29.22 18.40
N PRO A 12 -22.42 -28.16 19.01
CA PRO A 12 -22.74 -26.97 18.26
C PRO A 12 -21.40 -26.50 17.69
N GLY A 13 -21.22 -26.67 16.38
CA GLY A 13 -20.10 -26.07 15.67
C GLY A 13 -20.02 -24.60 16.07
N PRO A 14 -18.80 -24.01 16.10
CA PRO A 14 -18.64 -22.63 16.53
C PRO A 14 -19.64 -21.82 15.72
N SER A 15 -20.66 -21.33 16.42
CA SER A 15 -21.49 -20.26 15.92
C SER A 15 -20.45 -19.21 15.65
N ILE A 16 -20.13 -19.01 14.38
CA ILE A 16 -19.54 -17.77 13.94
C ILE A 16 -20.66 -16.79 14.22
N ASP A 17 -20.76 -16.41 15.50
CA ASP A 17 -21.22 -15.12 15.94
C ASP A 17 -20.55 -14.22 14.94
N ALA A 18 -21.37 -13.75 14.01
CA ALA A 18 -20.98 -12.84 12.98
C ALA A 18 -20.42 -11.64 13.73
N GLU A 19 -19.12 -11.70 14.01
CA GLU A 19 -18.28 -10.59 14.40
C GLU A 19 -18.69 -9.53 13.41
N ALA A 20 -19.42 -8.56 13.95
CA ALA A 20 -19.89 -7.41 13.25
C ALA A 20 -18.69 -6.89 12.47
N HIS A 21 -18.67 -7.16 11.16
CA HIS A 21 -17.76 -6.53 10.24
C HIS A 21 -17.86 -5.05 10.57
N PRO A 22 -16.79 -4.39 11.02
CA PRO A 22 -16.86 -2.99 11.39
C PRO A 22 -17.44 -2.27 10.18
N ALA A 23 -18.59 -1.63 10.38
CA ALA A 23 -19.32 -0.96 9.30
C ALA A 23 -18.33 -0.13 8.50
N PRO A 24 -18.31 -0.26 7.15
CA PRO A 24 -17.32 0.42 6.32
C PRO A 24 -17.34 1.89 6.67
N GLY A 25 -16.24 2.36 7.27
CA GLY A 25 -16.11 3.70 7.80
C GLY A 25 -16.29 4.72 6.67
N SER A 26 -16.51 5.98 7.02
CA SER A 26 -16.69 7.09 6.06
C SER A 26 -15.66 7.17 4.91
N ALA A 27 -14.48 6.58 5.08
CA ALA A 27 -13.45 6.44 4.04
C ALA A 27 -13.88 5.54 2.87
N ASP A 28 -14.66 4.49 3.12
CA ASP A 28 -15.24 3.64 2.08
C ASP A 28 -16.33 4.42 1.33
N ALA A 29 -17.17 5.17 2.06
CA ALA A 29 -18.22 5.99 1.45
C ALA A 29 -17.66 7.06 0.49
N LEU A 30 -16.53 7.70 0.83
CA LEU A 30 -15.86 8.66 -0.05
C LEU A 30 -15.30 7.98 -1.31
N PHE A 31 -14.72 6.80 -1.16
CA PHE A 31 -14.18 6.03 -2.29
C PHE A 31 -15.29 5.63 -3.26
N GLU A 32 -16.43 5.15 -2.75
CA GLU A 32 -17.61 4.85 -3.56
C GLU A 32 -18.16 6.09 -4.25
N ALA A 33 -18.23 7.23 -3.56
CA ALA A 33 -18.71 8.48 -4.15
C ALA A 33 -17.81 8.97 -5.29
N LEU A 34 -16.48 8.83 -5.16
CA LEU A 34 -15.53 9.16 -6.23
C LEU A 34 -15.67 8.19 -7.40
N TRP A 35 -15.87 6.90 -7.12
CA TRP A 35 -16.10 5.90 -8.15
C TRP A 35 -17.42 6.14 -8.91
N ALA A 36 -18.50 6.49 -8.21
CA ALA A 36 -19.77 6.85 -8.84
C ALA A 36 -19.62 8.05 -9.80
N LYS A 37 -18.79 9.04 -9.44
CA LYS A 37 -18.46 10.17 -10.33
C LYS A 37 -17.68 9.73 -11.57
N VAL A 38 -16.78 8.77 -11.44
CA VAL A 38 -16.07 8.17 -12.59
C VAL A 38 -17.06 7.50 -13.53
N LEU A 39 -18.01 6.73 -13.01
CA LEU A 39 -19.04 6.10 -13.84
C LEU A 39 -19.98 7.12 -14.50
N GLY A 40 -20.35 8.18 -13.78
CA GLY A 40 -21.20 9.24 -14.30
C GLY A 40 -20.50 10.18 -15.30
N SER A 41 -19.18 10.12 -15.41
CA SER A 41 -18.39 10.98 -16.30
C SER A 41 -17.15 10.23 -16.79
N TRP A 42 -17.38 9.06 -17.41
CA TRP A 42 -16.33 8.15 -17.86
C TRP A 42 -15.37 8.77 -18.88
N ASP A 43 -15.86 9.71 -19.68
CA ASP A 43 -15.03 10.36 -20.68
C ASP A 43 -14.19 11.53 -20.14
N ASP A 44 -14.41 11.93 -18.89
CA ASP A 44 -13.64 12.99 -18.24
C ASP A 44 -12.46 12.41 -17.44
N ASP A 45 -11.28 12.94 -17.67
CA ASP A 45 -10.06 12.53 -16.98
C ASP A 45 -10.00 13.03 -15.53
N LYS A 46 -10.74 14.09 -15.19
CA LYS A 46 -10.73 14.68 -13.85
C LYS A 46 -11.23 13.73 -12.74
N PRO A 47 -12.40 13.07 -12.85
CA PRO A 47 -12.85 12.10 -11.85
C PRO A 47 -11.92 10.88 -11.77
N HIS A 48 -11.36 10.44 -12.89
CA HIS A 48 -10.36 9.35 -12.90
C HIS A 48 -9.10 9.71 -12.12
N ALA A 49 -8.59 10.93 -12.29
CA ALA A 49 -7.44 11.42 -11.54
C ALA A 49 -7.75 11.55 -10.03
N ALA A 50 -8.93 12.06 -9.68
CA ALA A 50 -9.33 12.24 -8.29
C ALA A 50 -9.45 10.91 -7.52
N VAL A 51 -10.05 9.88 -8.14
CA VAL A 51 -10.14 8.55 -7.50
C VAL A 51 -8.77 7.88 -7.41
N LEU A 52 -7.90 8.10 -8.39
CA LEU A 52 -6.53 7.56 -8.39
C LEU A 52 -5.69 8.19 -7.28
N GLU A 53 -5.74 9.51 -7.12
CA GLU A 53 -5.01 10.21 -6.05
C GLU A 53 -5.49 9.75 -4.67
N TYR A 54 -6.80 9.58 -4.50
CA TYR A 54 -7.36 9.03 -3.27
C TYR A 54 -6.87 7.60 -3.02
N ALA A 55 -6.93 6.73 -4.03
CA ALA A 55 -6.47 5.35 -3.91
C ALA A 55 -4.96 5.24 -3.64
N LEU A 56 -4.15 6.15 -4.19
CA LEU A 56 -2.72 6.26 -3.88
C LEU A 56 -2.49 6.62 -2.40
N ARG A 57 -3.20 7.63 -1.90
CA ARG A 57 -3.04 8.12 -0.52
C ARG A 57 -3.55 7.14 0.52
N SER A 58 -4.61 6.41 0.19
CA SER A 58 -5.27 5.45 1.08
C SER A 58 -4.77 4.01 0.89
N GLU A 59 -3.74 3.80 0.06
CA GLU A 59 -3.18 2.48 -0.26
C GLU A 59 -4.20 1.47 -0.85
N ARG A 60 -5.27 1.98 -1.48
CA ARG A 60 -6.36 1.20 -2.08
C ARG A 60 -6.24 1.00 -3.60
N LEU A 61 -5.02 1.08 -4.12
CA LEU A 61 -4.74 0.81 -5.54
C LEU A 61 -5.24 -0.57 -6.00
N PRO A 62 -5.13 -1.67 -5.22
CA PRO A 62 -5.62 -2.98 -5.63
C PRO A 62 -7.14 -3.00 -5.85
N ASP A 63 -7.89 -2.34 -4.97
CA ASP A 63 -9.35 -2.26 -5.06
C ASP A 63 -9.79 -1.45 -6.29
N LEU A 64 -9.13 -0.32 -6.54
CA LEU A 64 -9.37 0.49 -7.72
C LEU A 64 -9.06 -0.30 -9.01
N ALA A 65 -7.95 -1.04 -9.03
CA ALA A 65 -7.59 -1.89 -10.16
C ALA A 65 -8.62 -3.01 -10.39
N GLY A 66 -9.16 -3.62 -9.32
CA GLY A 66 -10.24 -4.59 -9.43
C GLY A 66 -11.48 -4.02 -10.14
N ARG A 67 -11.86 -2.78 -9.82
CA ARG A 67 -13.00 -2.11 -10.46
C ARG A 67 -12.76 -1.76 -11.92
N TYR A 68 -11.57 -1.29 -12.29
CA TYR A 68 -11.24 -1.06 -13.69
C TYR A 68 -11.18 -2.36 -14.51
N ARG A 69 -10.74 -3.47 -13.90
CA ARG A 69 -10.81 -4.79 -14.56
C ARG A 69 -12.24 -5.19 -14.89
N ALA A 70 -13.20 -4.89 -14.02
CA ALA A 70 -14.62 -5.13 -14.30
C ALA A 70 -15.17 -4.26 -15.44
N GLN A 71 -14.52 -3.13 -15.76
CA GLN A 71 -14.91 -2.26 -16.88
C GLN A 71 -14.28 -2.67 -18.22
N LEU A 72 -13.30 -3.59 -18.22
CA LEU A 72 -12.74 -4.17 -19.45
C LEU A 72 -13.73 -5.08 -20.18
N THR A 73 -14.77 -5.56 -19.51
CA THR A 73 -15.80 -6.41 -20.12
C THR A 73 -16.99 -5.60 -20.65
N VAL A 74 -16.96 -4.27 -20.51
CA VAL A 74 -18.02 -3.37 -20.99
C VAL A 74 -17.61 -2.81 -22.35
N GLU A 75 -18.44 -3.08 -23.35
CA GLU A 75 -18.20 -2.65 -24.73
C GLU A 75 -18.04 -1.12 -24.81
N GLY A 76 -16.94 -0.65 -25.42
CA GLY A 76 -16.61 0.77 -25.53
C GLY A 76 -15.78 1.35 -24.38
N HIS A 77 -15.65 0.66 -23.24
CA HIS A 77 -14.85 1.13 -22.09
C HIS A 77 -13.44 0.53 -22.05
N GLU A 78 -13.20 -0.54 -22.83
CA GLU A 78 -12.02 -1.40 -22.76
C GLU A 78 -10.70 -0.64 -22.94
N ALA A 79 -10.58 0.16 -24.00
CA ALA A 79 -9.34 0.88 -24.31
C ALA A 79 -8.94 1.89 -23.22
N ARG A 80 -9.94 2.56 -22.62
CA ARG A 80 -9.71 3.55 -21.56
C ARG A 80 -9.43 2.86 -20.22
N ALA A 81 -10.19 1.82 -19.89
CA ALA A 81 -9.96 1.04 -18.69
C ALA A 81 -8.57 0.40 -18.70
N GLN A 82 -8.13 -0.15 -19.83
CA GLN A 82 -6.79 -0.73 -19.98
C GLN A 82 -5.70 0.33 -19.77
N LYS A 83 -5.82 1.49 -20.41
CA LYS A 83 -4.89 2.61 -20.23
C LYS A 83 -4.80 3.08 -18.77
N ARG A 84 -5.93 3.06 -18.04
CA ARG A 84 -5.98 3.44 -16.62
C ARG A 84 -5.37 2.37 -15.71
N LEU A 85 -5.57 1.09 -16.02
CA LEU A 85 -4.90 -0.01 -15.32
C LEU A 85 -3.38 0.07 -15.49
N ASP A 86 -2.89 0.32 -16.70
CA ASP A 86 -1.45 0.46 -16.96
C ASP A 86 -0.85 1.63 -16.16
N ALA A 87 -1.57 2.77 -16.09
CA ALA A 87 -1.15 3.91 -15.28
C ALA A 87 -1.13 3.60 -13.78
N ILE A 88 -2.11 2.85 -13.27
CA ILE A 88 -2.14 2.39 -11.87
C ILE A 88 -0.94 1.49 -11.56
N VAL A 89 -0.64 0.53 -12.45
CA VAL A 89 0.50 -0.40 -12.30
C VAL A 89 1.83 0.36 -12.34
N ALA A 90 1.97 1.32 -13.26
CA ALA A 90 3.18 2.16 -13.33
C ALA A 90 3.37 2.97 -12.04
N ALA A 91 2.31 3.60 -11.52
CA ALA A 91 2.35 4.36 -10.28
C ALA A 91 2.69 3.49 -9.06
N ALA A 92 2.06 2.31 -8.94
CA ALA A 92 2.36 1.34 -7.89
C ALA A 92 3.84 0.87 -7.95
N THR A 93 4.33 0.61 -9.16
CA THR A 93 5.71 0.20 -9.40
C THR A 93 6.70 1.30 -8.98
N GLN A 94 6.41 2.55 -9.35
CA GLN A 94 7.21 3.70 -8.93
C GLN A 94 7.21 3.86 -7.40
N LEU A 95 6.07 3.66 -6.74
CA LEU A 95 5.97 3.71 -5.29
C LEU A 95 6.80 2.59 -4.63
N LEU A 96 6.76 1.37 -5.17
CA LEU A 96 7.56 0.25 -4.68
C LEU A 96 9.07 0.52 -4.83
N PHE A 97 9.50 1.06 -5.97
CA PHE A 97 10.90 1.46 -6.16
C PHE A 97 11.30 2.64 -5.27
N ALA A 98 10.40 3.60 -5.03
CA ALA A 98 10.62 4.69 -4.09
C ALA A 98 10.78 4.20 -2.65
N GLN A 99 10.02 3.18 -2.23
CA GLN A 99 10.17 2.55 -0.93
C GLN A 99 11.45 1.70 -0.82
N ARG A 100 11.94 1.11 -1.92
CA ARG A 100 13.19 0.34 -1.93
C ARG A 100 14.46 1.19 -1.99
N ALA A 101 14.36 2.46 -2.38
CA ALA A 101 15.51 3.34 -2.34
C ALA A 101 15.76 3.79 -0.89
N PRO A 102 16.80 3.29 -0.17
CA PRO A 102 17.26 4.03 1.00
C PRO A 102 17.53 5.44 0.51
N ARG A 103 16.85 6.41 1.11
CA ARG A 103 16.97 7.82 0.79
C ARG A 103 18.46 8.13 0.72
N ARG A 104 18.99 8.28 -0.49
CA ARG A 104 20.39 8.66 -0.70
C ARG A 104 20.47 10.14 -0.40
N GLU A 105 20.19 10.48 0.85
CA GLU A 105 20.57 11.74 1.43
C GLU A 105 22.08 11.76 1.28
N LYS A 106 22.57 12.70 0.48
CA LYS A 106 23.99 13.02 0.40
C LYS A 106 24.41 13.23 1.85
N ALA A 107 25.14 12.26 2.42
CA ALA A 107 25.62 12.37 3.79
C ALA A 107 26.32 13.74 3.87
N PRO A 108 25.90 14.63 4.80
CA PRO A 108 26.44 15.97 4.84
C PRO A 108 27.95 15.81 5.00
N TRP A 109 28.73 16.33 4.05
CA TRP A 109 30.19 16.20 4.02
C TRP A 109 30.85 16.58 5.36
N GLN A 110 30.16 17.40 6.16
CA GLN A 110 30.48 17.74 7.54
C GLN A 110 30.62 16.52 8.47
N LEU A 111 29.80 15.46 8.32
CA LEU A 111 29.93 14.22 9.09
C LEU A 111 31.20 13.44 8.74
N THR A 112 31.56 13.37 7.46
CA THR A 112 32.80 12.71 7.02
C THR A 112 34.04 13.46 7.53
N VAL A 113 34.00 14.80 7.56
CA VAL A 113 35.09 15.62 8.13
C VAL A 113 35.21 15.39 9.65
N GLY A 114 34.08 15.32 10.38
CA GLY A 114 34.07 15.05 11.81
C GLY A 114 34.70 13.69 12.15
N VAL A 115 34.34 12.63 11.43
CA VAL A 115 34.92 11.29 11.61
C VAL A 115 36.42 11.29 11.29
N GLY A 116 36.83 11.97 10.21
CA GLY A 116 38.24 12.12 9.85
C GLY A 116 39.06 12.81 10.95
N LEU A 117 38.55 13.90 11.51
CA LEU A 117 39.22 14.64 12.59
C LEU A 117 39.40 13.77 13.84
N VAL A 118 38.35 13.06 14.28
CA VAL A 118 38.41 12.17 15.44
C VAL A 118 39.44 11.06 15.23
N CYS A 119 39.48 10.48 14.02
CA CYS A 119 40.42 9.43 13.68
C CYS A 119 41.88 9.93 13.76
N VAL A 120 42.16 11.12 13.22
CA VAL A 120 43.49 11.74 13.30
C VAL A 120 43.89 12.05 14.75
N VAL A 121 42.97 12.59 15.57
CA VAL A 121 43.25 12.87 16.99
C VAL A 121 43.59 11.59 17.74
N VAL A 122 42.85 10.50 17.52
CA VAL A 122 43.13 9.20 18.14
C VAL A 122 44.49 8.66 17.71
N LEU A 123 44.83 8.73 16.41
CA LEU A 123 46.12 8.28 15.90
C LEU A 123 47.30 9.08 16.46
N VAL A 124 47.18 10.41 16.53
CA VAL A 124 48.20 11.28 17.12
C VAL A 124 48.37 11.01 18.61
N TRP A 125 47.27 10.83 19.35
CA TRP A 125 47.32 10.50 20.77
C TRP A 125 47.96 9.15 21.04
N LEU A 126 47.60 8.12 20.26
CA LEU A 126 48.22 6.79 20.34
C LEU A 126 49.71 6.85 20.03
N ALA A 127 50.11 7.56 18.97
CA ALA A 127 51.51 7.72 18.61
C ALA A 127 52.30 8.43 19.74
N PHE A 128 51.74 9.51 20.31
CA PHE A 128 52.36 10.21 21.43
C PHE A 128 52.53 9.33 22.66
N LYS A 129 51.54 8.48 22.96
CA LYS A 129 51.55 7.57 24.11
C LYS A 129 52.43 6.33 23.91
N VAL A 130 52.78 5.98 22.68
CA VAL A 130 53.75 4.92 22.35
C VAL A 130 55.19 5.46 22.34
N LEU A 131 55.37 6.72 21.93
CA LEU A 131 56.69 7.35 21.83
C LEU A 131 57.19 7.94 23.16
N ARG A 132 56.29 8.13 24.14
CA ARG A 132 56.57 8.65 25.48
C ARG A 132 56.33 7.57 26.53
#